data_AF-A0A182RL88-F1
#
_entry.id   AF-A0A182RL88-F1
#
_cell.length_a   1.000
_cell.length_b   1.000
_cell.length_c   1.000
_cell.angle_alpha   90.00
_cell.angle_beta   90.00
_cell.angle_gamma   90.00
#
_symmetry.space_group_name_H-M   'P 1'
#
loop_
_entity.id
_entity.type
_entity.pdbx_description
1 polymer ?
#
loop_
_entity_poly.entity_id
_entity_poly.type
_entity_poly.pdbx_seq_one_letter_code
_entity_poly.pdbx_strand_id
1 'polypeptide(L)'
;MNPIFFYGYTVAGIGFVVSVFYLGLFNIWQQRNLRMVLENATFRQLYEGRRHRTAAQKYTNRHRTKLITRRMLHKINQLSPRVHLHCDGPRWKLIYMPGGDIRAIPLPP
;
A
#
# COMPACT_ATOMS: atom_id res chain seq x y z
N MET A 1 43.82 42.90 -46.53
CA MET A 1 42.73 42.00 -46.08
C MET A 1 41.47 42.83 -45.92
N ASN A 2 40.36 42.47 -46.58
CA ASN A 2 39.15 43.31 -46.61
C ASN A 2 38.40 43.24 -45.27
N PRO A 3 38.16 44.37 -44.58
CA PRO A 3 37.57 44.40 -43.24
C PRO A 3 36.13 43.87 -43.21
N ILE A 4 35.43 43.94 -44.34
CA ILE A 4 34.06 43.43 -44.51
C ILE A 4 34.00 41.90 -44.32
N PHE A 5 35.00 41.17 -44.83
CA PHE A 5 35.06 39.72 -44.65
C PHE A 5 35.33 39.34 -43.19
N PHE A 6 36.22 40.07 -42.50
CA PHE A 6 36.48 39.85 -41.07
C PHE A 6 35.21 40.02 -40.22
N TYR A 7 34.40 41.03 -40.52
CA TYR A 7 33.14 41.27 -39.82
C TYR A 7 32.10 40.16 -40.10
N GLY A 8 32.04 39.66 -41.33
CA GLY A 8 31.18 38.52 -41.68
C GLY A 8 31.56 37.24 -40.92
N TYR A 9 32.86 36.94 -40.81
CA TYR A 9 33.34 35.76 -40.08
C TYR A 9 33.13 35.84 -38.57
N THR A 10 33.28 37.02 -37.97
CA THR A 10 33.04 37.19 -36.53
C THR A 10 31.56 37.06 -36.19
N VAL A 11 30.67 37.64 -36.99
CA VAL A 11 29.21 37.51 -36.81
C VAL A 11 28.76 36.06 -37.01
N ALA A 12 29.26 35.37 -38.04
CA ALA A 12 28.96 33.95 -38.27
C ALA A 12 29.49 33.07 -37.12
N GLY A 13 30.69 33.34 -36.61
CA GLY A 13 31.26 32.62 -35.47
C GLY A 13 30.44 32.79 -34.19
N ILE A 14 30.02 34.02 -33.88
CA ILE A 14 29.17 34.30 -32.70
C ILE A 14 27.80 33.62 -32.87
N GLY A 15 27.20 33.71 -34.05
CA GLY A 15 25.91 33.05 -34.34
C GLY A 15 25.99 31.53 -34.20
N PHE A 16 27.11 30.93 -34.61
CA PHE A 16 27.35 29.50 -34.44
C PHE A 16 27.46 29.10 -32.96
N VAL A 17 28.25 29.84 -32.18
CA VAL A 17 28.42 29.57 -30.73
C VAL A 17 27.08 29.68 -29.99
N VAL A 18 26.29 30.73 -30.28
CA VAL A 18 24.97 30.93 -29.68
C VAL A 18 24.02 29.79 -30.06
N SER A 19 24.03 29.37 -31.33
CA SER A 19 23.18 28.27 -31.80
C SER A 19 23.52 26.94 -31.14
N VAL A 20 24.81 26.61 -31.00
CA VAL A 20 25.26 25.39 -30.32
C VAL A 20 24.89 25.41 -28.84
N PHE A 21 25.08 26.55 -28.17
CA PHE A 21 24.68 26.70 -26.77
C PHE A 21 23.17 26.53 -26.59
N TYR A 22 22.37 27.14 -27.46
CA TYR A 22 20.92 27.06 -27.40
C TYR A 22 20.41 25.63 -27.64
N LEU A 23 20.94 24.94 -28.66
CA LEU A 23 20.62 23.54 -28.95
C LEU A 23 21.04 22.61 -27.79
N GLY A 24 22.23 22.83 -27.22
CA GLY A 24 22.71 22.05 -26.07
C GLY A 24 21.80 22.20 -24.86
N LEU A 25 21.45 23.43 -24.48
CA LEU A 25 20.55 23.71 -23.36
C LEU A 25 19.14 23.12 -23.59
N PHE A 26 18.61 23.26 -24.81
CA PHE A 26 17.31 22.71 -25.17
C PHE A 26 17.29 21.18 -25.03
N ASN A 27 18.33 20.50 -25.51
CA ASN A 27 18.42 19.05 -25.48
C ASN A 27 18.55 18.51 -24.04
N ILE A 28 19.35 19.19 -23.21
CA ILE A 28 19.47 18.88 -21.77
C ILE A 28 18.13 19.05 -21.07
N TRP A 29 17.42 20.14 -21.35
CA TRP A 29 16.12 20.41 -20.75
C TRP A 29 15.07 19.36 -21.16
N GLN A 30 15.07 18.97 -22.44
CA GLN A 30 14.17 17.96 -22.99
C GLN A 30 14.46 16.56 -22.40
N GLN A 31 15.73 16.17 -22.29
CA GLN A 31 16.13 14.92 -21.61
C GLN A 31 15.70 14.90 -20.13
N ARG A 32 15.83 16.04 -19.44
CA ARG A 32 15.42 16.14 -18.03
C ARG A 32 13.92 15.99 -17.86
N ASN A 33 13.13 16.62 -18.72
CA ASN A 33 11.67 16.49 -18.71
C ASN A 33 11.22 15.08 -19.04
N LEU A 34 11.80 14.45 -20.07
CA LEU A 34 11.51 13.06 -20.41
C LEU A 34 11.84 12.11 -19.25
N ARG A 35 12.98 12.32 -18.57
CA ARG A 35 13.36 11.54 -17.40
C ARG A 35 12.37 11.70 -16.25
N MET A 36 11.94 12.93 -15.94
CA MET A 36 10.93 13.17 -14.90
C MET A 36 9.58 12.53 -15.22
N VAL A 37 9.15 12.57 -16.48
CA VAL A 37 7.89 11.92 -16.91
C VAL A 37 7.99 10.40 -16.82
N LEU A 38 9.10 9.80 -17.24
CA LEU A 38 9.36 8.36 -17.11
C LEU A 38 9.41 7.93 -15.64
N GLU A 39 10.11 8.68 -14.78
CA GLU A 39 10.17 8.40 -13.34
C GLU A 39 8.76 8.47 -12.73
N ASN A 40 7.97 9.50 -13.04
CA ASN A 40 6.60 9.61 -12.52
C ASN A 40 5.68 8.47 -13.00
N ALA A 41 5.75 8.10 -14.28
CA ALA A 41 4.97 6.99 -14.85
C ALA A 41 5.35 5.63 -14.26
N THR A 42 6.65 5.37 -14.10
CA THR A 42 7.17 4.13 -13.51
C THR A 42 6.85 4.03 -12.02
N PHE A 43 7.00 5.12 -11.26
CA PHE A 43 6.57 5.16 -9.87
C PHE A 43 5.07 4.89 -9.74
N ARG A 44 4.24 5.50 -10.58
CA ARG A 44 2.79 5.29 -10.56
C ARG A 44 2.42 3.83 -10.89
N GLN A 45 3.01 3.24 -11.91
CA GLN A 45 2.81 1.82 -12.25
C GLN A 45 3.26 0.87 -11.13
N LEU A 46 4.41 1.13 -10.50
CA LEU A 46 4.90 0.33 -9.38
C LEU A 46 4.01 0.46 -8.14
N TYR A 47 3.54 1.68 -7.83
CA TYR A 47 2.72 1.94 -6.66
C TYR A 47 1.30 1.38 -6.83
N GLU A 48 0.66 1.61 -7.98
CA GLU A 48 -0.68 1.09 -8.29
C GLU A 48 -0.65 -0.44 -8.40
N GLY A 49 0.33 -1.02 -9.11
CA GLY A 49 0.48 -2.47 -9.25
C GLY A 49 0.72 -3.20 -7.94
N ARG A 50 1.49 -2.62 -7.01
CA ARG A 50 1.80 -3.23 -5.71
C ARG A 50 0.65 -3.11 -4.72
N ARG A 51 -0.08 -1.99 -4.74
CA ARG A 51 -1.23 -1.73 -3.85
C ARG A 51 -2.42 -2.65 -4.15
N HIS A 52 -2.71 -2.89 -5.43
CA HIS A 52 -3.81 -3.80 -5.81
C HIS A 52 -3.51 -5.26 -5.48
N ARG A 53 -2.27 -5.73 -5.68
CA ARG A 53 -1.88 -7.12 -5.37
C ARG A 53 -1.89 -7.43 -3.88
N THR A 54 -1.38 -6.52 -3.05
CA THR A 54 -1.36 -6.71 -1.57
C THR A 54 -2.76 -6.63 -0.96
N ALA A 55 -3.61 -5.72 -1.44
CA ALA A 55 -5.01 -5.66 -1.00
C ALA A 55 -5.76 -6.96 -1.35
N ALA A 56 -5.60 -7.47 -2.58
CA ALA A 56 -6.23 -8.73 -2.99
C ALA A 56 -5.79 -9.94 -2.14
N GLN A 57 -4.49 -10.04 -1.83
CA GLN A 57 -3.96 -11.12 -0.98
C GLN A 57 -4.46 -11.08 0.47
N LYS A 58 -4.66 -9.88 1.04
CA LYS A 58 -5.16 -9.73 2.42
C LYS A 58 -6.61 -10.23 2.57
N TYR A 59 -7.44 -9.99 1.56
CA TYR A 59 -8.83 -10.46 1.57
C TYR A 59 -8.95 -11.96 1.28
N THR A 60 -8.17 -12.51 0.35
CA THR A 60 -8.20 -13.96 0.05
C THR A 60 -7.73 -14.82 1.24
N ASN A 61 -6.69 -14.39 1.95
CA ASN A 61 -6.22 -15.10 3.15
C ASN A 61 -7.25 -15.08 4.29
N ARG A 62 -8.02 -14.00 4.45
CA ARG A 62 -9.09 -13.88 5.45
C ARG A 62 -10.27 -14.83 5.16
N HIS A 63 -10.60 -15.05 3.89
CA HIS A 63 -11.62 -16.01 3.49
C HIS A 63 -11.16 -17.46 3.66
N ARG A 64 -9.91 -17.77 3.29
CA ARG A 64 -9.31 -19.10 3.52
C ARG A 64 -9.26 -19.43 5.01
N THR A 65 -8.84 -18.49 5.87
CA THR A 65 -8.80 -18.71 7.33
C THR A 65 -10.18 -18.95 7.93
N LYS A 66 -11.23 -18.22 7.52
CA LYS A 66 -12.61 -18.47 7.96
C LYS A 66 -13.12 -19.85 7.56
N LEU A 67 -12.83 -20.30 6.34
CA LEU A 67 -13.24 -21.60 5.85
C LEU A 67 -12.48 -22.73 6.55
N ILE A 68 -11.17 -22.56 6.78
CA ILE A 68 -10.32 -23.50 7.50
C ILE A 68 -10.77 -23.60 8.96
N THR A 69 -11.03 -22.49 9.64
CA THR A 69 -11.57 -22.50 11.02
C THR A 69 -12.93 -23.17 11.09
N ARG A 70 -13.87 -22.91 10.16
CA ARG A 70 -15.16 -23.62 10.11
C ARG A 70 -14.99 -25.13 9.91
N ARG A 71 -14.09 -25.55 9.01
CA ARG A 71 -13.80 -26.98 8.79
C ARG A 71 -13.13 -27.64 10.00
N MET A 72 -12.24 -26.94 10.68
CA MET A 72 -11.63 -27.40 11.93
C MET A 72 -12.67 -27.53 13.05
N LEU A 73 -13.50 -26.50 13.28
CA LEU A 73 -14.60 -26.54 14.26
C LEU A 73 -15.56 -27.70 13.97
N HIS A 74 -15.90 -27.94 12.70
CA HIS A 74 -16.74 -29.05 12.32
C HIS A 74 -16.07 -30.41 12.60
N LYS A 75 -14.77 -30.56 12.29
CA LYS A 75 -14.00 -31.76 12.66
C LYS A 75 -13.89 -31.96 14.17
N ILE A 76 -13.69 -30.89 14.95
CA ILE A 76 -13.65 -30.95 16.42
C ILE A 76 -15.01 -31.43 16.96
N ASN A 77 -16.12 -30.89 16.43
CA ASN A 77 -17.46 -31.33 16.80
C ASN A 77 -17.75 -32.78 16.37
N GLN A 78 -17.17 -33.25 15.27
CA GLN A 78 -17.30 -34.65 14.83
C GLN A 78 -16.41 -35.61 15.65
N LEU A 79 -15.25 -35.14 16.11
CA LEU A 79 -14.28 -35.91 16.90
C LEU A 79 -14.62 -35.92 18.40
N SER A 80 -15.57 -35.11 18.86
CA SER A 80 -16.10 -35.16 20.21
C SER A 80 -17.36 -36.02 20.25
N PRO A 81 -17.27 -37.34 20.52
CA PRO A 81 -18.45 -38.10 20.89
C PRO A 81 -18.84 -37.68 22.30
N ARG A 82 -19.89 -36.86 22.44
CA ARG A 82 -20.74 -36.80 23.66
C ARG A 82 -19.99 -36.79 25.00
N VAL A 83 -18.84 -36.13 25.12
CA VAL A 83 -18.34 -35.77 26.45
C VAL A 83 -19.19 -34.58 26.85
N HIS A 84 -20.31 -34.87 27.54
CA HIS A 84 -20.93 -33.92 28.44
C HIS A 84 -19.87 -33.61 29.50
N LEU A 85 -18.90 -32.76 29.15
CA LEU A 85 -18.21 -31.97 30.15
C LEU A 85 -19.34 -31.17 30.76
N HIS A 86 -19.76 -31.57 31.96
CA HIS A 86 -20.41 -30.68 32.89
C HIS A 86 -19.52 -29.43 32.92
N CYS A 87 -19.88 -28.43 32.12
CA CYS A 87 -19.38 -27.10 32.36
C CYS A 87 -20.01 -26.74 33.69
N ASP A 88 -19.25 -26.91 34.78
CA ASP A 88 -19.42 -26.13 35.99
C ASP A 88 -19.19 -24.67 35.57
N GLY A 89 -20.20 -24.09 34.91
CA GLY A 89 -20.29 -22.67 34.70
C GLY A 89 -20.23 -21.97 36.05
N PRO A 90 -19.78 -20.71 36.11
CA PRO A 90 -19.66 -20.01 37.37
C PRO A 90 -20.99 -20.09 38.13
N ARG A 91 -20.97 -20.69 39.34
CA ARG A 91 -22.12 -20.83 40.25
C ARG A 91 -22.59 -19.50 40.84
N TRP A 92 -22.31 -18.40 40.15
CA TRP A 92 -22.51 -17.04 40.60
C TRP A 92 -23.23 -16.28 39.50
N LYS A 93 -24.37 -15.70 39.84
CA LYS A 93 -25.09 -14.78 38.96
C LYS A 93 -24.66 -13.35 39.32
N LEU A 94 -24.16 -12.61 38.33
CA LEU A 94 -23.85 -11.20 38.48
C LEU A 94 -25.13 -10.37 38.30
N ILE A 95 -25.44 -9.53 39.28
CA ILE A 95 -26.55 -8.58 39.23
C ILE A 95 -25.95 -7.17 39.17
N TYR A 96 -26.34 -6.43 38.11
CA TYR A 96 -25.98 -5.03 37.92
C TYR A 96 -27.03 -4.16 38.58
N MET A 97 -26.62 -3.37 39.56
CA MET A 97 -27.50 -2.42 40.25
C MET A 97 -27.52 -1.09 39.49
N PRO A 98 -28.62 -0.31 39.58
CA PRO A 98 -28.76 0.96 38.84
C PRO A 98 -27.74 2.04 39.24
N GLY A 99 -26.99 1.85 40.33
CA GLY A 99 -25.86 2.70 40.72
C GLY A 99 -24.50 2.33 40.08
N GLY A 100 -24.45 1.32 39.21
CA GLY A 100 -23.22 0.84 38.57
C GLY A 100 -22.47 -0.26 39.35
N ASP A 101 -22.92 -0.57 40.57
CA ASP A 101 -22.35 -1.65 41.37
C ASP A 101 -22.72 -3.03 40.83
N ILE A 102 -21.76 -3.96 40.85
CA ILE A 102 -21.94 -5.35 40.44
C ILE A 102 -21.84 -6.24 41.67
N ARG A 103 -22.89 -7.02 41.95
CA ARG A 103 -22.89 -8.03 43.03
C ARG A 103 -22.95 -9.43 42.45
N ALA A 104 -22.11 -10.34 42.95
CA ALA A 104 -22.16 -11.76 42.65
C ALA A 104 -23.01 -12.48 43.70
N ILE A 105 -24.07 -13.17 43.28
CA ILE A 105 -24.91 -13.99 44.17
C ILE A 105 -24.67 -15.47 43.86
N PRO A 106 -24.35 -16.31 44.86
CA PRO A 106 -24.23 -17.75 44.64
C PRO A 106 -25.59 -18.36 44.31
N LEU A 107 -25.63 -19.20 43.28
CA LEU A 107 -26.80 -20.00 42.94
C LEU A 107 -26.90 -21.18 43.92
N PRO A 108 -28.11 -21.52 44.42
CA PRO A 108 -28.29 -22.69 45.27
C PRO A 108 -27.90 -23.97 44.52
N PRO A 109 -27.50 -25.03 45.24
CA PRO A 109 -26.99 -26.28 44.67
C PRO A 109 -28.01 -27.01 43.79
#